data_AF-A0A6P6CLM3-F1
#
_entry.id   AF-A0A6P6CLM3-F1
#
_cell.length_a   1.000
_cell.length_b   1.000
_cell.length_c   1.000
_cell.angle_alpha   90.00
_cell.angle_beta   90.00
_cell.angle_gamma   90.00
#
_symmetry.space_group_name_H-M   'P 1'
#
loop_
_entity.id
_entity.type
_entity.pdbx_description
1 polymer ?
#
loop_
_entity_poly.entity_id
_entity_poly.type
_entity_poly.pdbx_seq_one_letter_code
_entity_poly.pdbx_strand_id
1 'polypeptide(L)'
;MSHWKAGTVQAWLEVVMAMPMYVKACAENVKSGKVLLSLSDEDLELGLGVCSSLHRRKLRLAIEDYRDAEAGRSLSKAADLDHHWVAKAWLSDIGLPQYSQAFQSHLVDGRMLNSLMKRDLEKHLNVSKKFHQVSILLGIELLYQVNFSREALQERRARCETQNIDPVVWTNQRVLKWVRDIDLKEYADNLTNSGVHGAVLVLEPTFNAEAMATALGIPSGKHILRRHLAEEMSTVFHPANSTGIREAERFGTPPGRASSATRAGKEENSGGIKYKAGRLPLGKIGRGFSSKDSDFHDDYGSLQNEDCGDDDPQGRPEQRRLEGYNSLEVTNV
;
A
#
# COMPACT_ATOMS: atom_id res chain seq x y z
N MET A 1 14.96 -22.04 5.25
CA MET A 1 15.89 -20.90 5.46
C MET A 1 16.87 -21.15 6.61
N SER A 2 16.49 -21.87 7.66
CA SER A 2 17.28 -22.24 8.84
C SER A 2 18.67 -22.82 8.55
N HIS A 3 18.84 -23.55 7.44
CA HIS A 3 20.13 -24.12 7.03
C HIS A 3 21.04 -23.16 6.24
N TRP A 4 20.62 -21.91 6.01
CA TRP A 4 21.41 -20.95 5.25
C TRP A 4 22.64 -20.48 6.03
N LYS A 5 23.78 -20.41 5.33
CA LYS A 5 25.00 -19.77 5.82
C LYS A 5 24.87 -18.25 5.75
N ALA A 6 25.71 -17.52 6.49
CA ALA A 6 25.73 -16.05 6.51
C ALA A 6 25.75 -15.43 5.11
N GLY A 7 26.60 -15.92 4.20
CA GLY A 7 26.66 -15.40 2.84
C GLY A 7 25.36 -15.55 2.04
N THR A 8 24.62 -16.64 2.24
CA THR A 8 23.30 -16.85 1.60
C THR A 8 22.26 -15.88 2.17
N VAL A 9 22.33 -15.58 3.47
CA VAL A 9 21.47 -14.58 4.11
C VAL A 9 21.73 -13.18 3.56
N GLN A 10 23.00 -12.81 3.39
CA GLN A 10 23.39 -11.53 2.79
C GLN A 10 22.89 -11.41 1.35
N ALA A 11 23.10 -12.45 0.52
CA ALA A 11 22.62 -12.48 -0.85
C ALA A 11 21.08 -12.41 -0.92
N TRP A 12 20.37 -13.04 0.02
CA TRP A 12 18.92 -12.92 0.10
C TRP A 12 18.47 -11.50 0.43
N LEU A 13 19.11 -10.83 1.39
CA LEU A 13 18.79 -9.47 1.77
C LEU A 13 19.07 -8.48 0.61
N GLU A 14 20.19 -8.68 -0.08
CA GLU A 14 20.60 -7.84 -1.20
C GLU A 14 19.77 -8.06 -2.46
N VAL A 15 19.59 -9.31 -2.88
CA VAL A 15 19.03 -9.64 -4.20
C VAL A 15 17.53 -9.91 -4.14
N VAL A 16 17.08 -10.73 -3.18
CA VAL A 16 15.67 -11.15 -3.10
C VAL A 16 14.81 -10.07 -2.43
N MET A 17 15.32 -9.48 -1.34
CA MET A 17 14.62 -8.40 -0.65
C MET A 17 14.90 -7.03 -1.27
N ALA A 18 15.96 -6.93 -2.08
CA ALA A 18 16.42 -5.70 -2.71
C ALA A 18 16.68 -4.59 -1.68
N MET A 19 17.38 -4.94 -0.59
CA MET A 19 17.73 -4.05 0.53
C MET A 19 19.25 -3.97 0.76
N PRO A 20 20.04 -3.52 -0.25
CA PRO A 20 21.50 -3.49 -0.15
C PRO A 20 22.01 -2.61 1.00
N MET A 21 21.25 -1.57 1.38
CA MET A 21 21.63 -0.64 2.45
C MET A 21 21.82 -1.32 3.82
N TYR A 22 21.21 -2.49 4.05
CA TYR A 22 21.30 -3.22 5.32
C TYR A 22 22.30 -4.39 5.30
N VAL A 23 22.97 -4.65 4.17
CA VAL A 23 23.86 -5.81 4.01
C VAL A 23 25.07 -5.75 4.94
N LYS A 24 25.67 -4.57 5.13
CA LYS A 24 26.83 -4.41 6.02
C LYS A 24 26.49 -4.79 7.47
N ALA A 25 25.45 -4.18 8.04
CA ALA A 25 24.98 -4.50 9.39
C ALA A 25 24.54 -5.98 9.50
N CYS A 26 23.92 -6.53 8.45
CA CYS A 26 23.57 -7.95 8.39
C CYS A 26 24.80 -8.86 8.45
N ALA A 27 25.88 -8.55 7.74
CA ALA A 27 27.12 -9.32 7.78
C ALA A 27 27.77 -9.33 9.17
N GLU A 28 27.70 -8.19 9.87
CA GLU A 28 28.25 -8.00 11.20
C GLU A 28 27.41 -8.74 12.26
N ASN A 29 26.08 -8.70 12.17
CA ASN A 29 25.19 -9.15 13.25
C ASN A 29 24.45 -10.48 12.99
N VAL A 30 24.31 -10.93 11.73
CA VAL A 30 23.55 -12.14 11.39
C VAL A 30 24.46 -13.23 10.81
N LYS A 31 24.71 -14.28 11.61
CA LYS A 31 25.68 -15.34 11.26
C LYS A 31 25.08 -16.59 10.60
N SER A 32 23.75 -16.73 10.58
CA SER A 32 23.06 -17.85 9.93
C SER A 32 21.60 -17.54 9.65
N GLY A 33 20.96 -18.34 8.79
CA GLY A 33 19.52 -18.27 8.55
C GLY A 33 18.69 -18.54 9.80
N LYS A 34 19.17 -19.41 10.71
CA LYS A 34 18.51 -19.64 12.00
C LYS A 34 18.45 -18.37 12.86
N VAL A 35 19.52 -17.57 12.87
CA VAL A 35 19.57 -16.28 13.58
C VAL A 35 18.64 -15.27 12.92
N LEU A 36 18.65 -15.17 11.58
CA LEU A 36 17.74 -14.30 10.84
C LEU A 36 16.27 -14.60 11.19
N LEU A 37 15.91 -15.89 11.21
CA LEU A 37 14.57 -16.34 11.52
C LEU A 37 14.17 -16.09 12.97
N SER A 38 15.08 -15.78 13.89
CA SER A 38 14.75 -15.49 15.29
C SER A 38 14.67 -14.00 15.63
N LEU A 39 15.04 -13.11 14.70
CA LEU A 39 15.10 -11.66 14.96
C LEU A 39 13.72 -11.10 15.35
N SER A 40 13.70 -10.32 16.43
CA SER A 40 12.58 -9.49 16.85
C SER A 40 12.57 -8.13 16.14
N ASP A 41 11.51 -7.32 16.33
CA ASP A 41 11.49 -5.95 15.76
C ASP A 41 12.62 -5.08 16.33
N GLU A 42 12.94 -5.27 17.61
CA GLU A 42 14.04 -4.59 18.30
C GLU A 42 15.40 -5.02 17.72
N ASP A 43 15.59 -6.31 17.43
CA ASP A 43 16.82 -6.79 16.78
C ASP A 43 16.99 -6.23 15.36
N LEU A 44 15.88 -6.06 14.62
CA LEU A 44 15.91 -5.43 13.29
C LEU A 44 16.25 -3.93 13.38
N GLU A 45 15.74 -3.24 14.39
CA GLU A 45 16.01 -1.82 14.61
C GLU A 45 17.45 -1.58 15.08
N LEU A 46 17.86 -2.20 16.18
CA LEU A 46 19.17 -2.00 16.80
C LEU A 46 20.28 -2.80 16.11
N GLY A 47 20.02 -4.06 15.76
CA GLY A 47 21.02 -4.95 15.19
C GLY A 47 21.27 -4.74 13.69
N LEU A 48 20.24 -4.37 12.91
CA LEU A 48 20.39 -4.09 11.48
C LEU A 48 20.32 -2.60 11.12
N GLY A 49 20.05 -1.72 12.09
CA GLY A 49 19.94 -0.27 11.85
C GLY A 49 18.71 0.10 11.02
N VAL A 50 17.63 -0.69 11.08
CA VAL A 50 16.44 -0.48 10.24
C VAL A 50 15.48 0.50 10.93
N CYS A 51 15.75 1.81 10.83
CA CYS A 51 14.93 2.85 11.46
C CYS A 51 13.55 3.04 10.79
N SER A 52 13.43 2.74 9.49
CA SER A 52 12.17 2.85 8.75
C SER A 52 11.19 1.74 9.18
N SER A 53 10.05 2.14 9.75
CA SER A 53 9.00 1.20 10.19
C SER A 53 8.45 0.32 9.06
N LEU A 54 8.39 0.84 7.83
CA LEU A 54 7.98 0.08 6.65
C LEU A 54 9.05 -0.92 6.18
N HIS A 55 10.33 -0.57 6.30
CA HIS A 55 11.43 -1.51 6.00
C HIS A 55 11.48 -2.64 7.02
N ARG A 56 11.30 -2.33 8.32
CA ARG A 56 11.17 -3.36 9.36
C ARG A 56 9.99 -4.28 9.08
N ARG A 57 8.83 -3.71 8.72
CA ARG A 57 7.64 -4.48 8.36
C ARG A 57 7.91 -5.41 7.17
N LYS A 58 8.57 -4.93 6.11
CA LYS A 58 8.97 -5.74 4.94
C LYS A 58 9.77 -6.98 5.36
N LEU A 59 10.81 -6.77 6.18
CA LEU A 59 11.67 -7.84 6.68
C LEU A 59 10.89 -8.82 7.56
N ARG A 60 10.06 -8.33 8.50
CA ARG A 60 9.24 -9.18 9.35
C ARG A 60 8.28 -10.06 8.56
N LEU A 61 7.58 -9.49 7.58
CA LEU A 61 6.65 -10.25 6.73
C LEU A 61 7.39 -11.31 5.92
N ALA A 62 8.57 -10.99 5.40
CA ALA A 62 9.38 -11.96 4.68
C ALA A 62 9.90 -13.09 5.60
N ILE A 63 10.42 -12.76 6.79
CA ILE A 63 10.88 -13.74 7.78
C ILE A 63 9.74 -14.68 8.16
N GLU A 64 8.54 -14.16 8.41
CA GLU A 64 7.38 -14.98 8.76
C GLU A 64 6.95 -15.89 7.61
N ASP A 65 6.96 -15.41 6.37
CA ASP A 65 6.67 -16.21 5.17
C ASP A 65 7.68 -17.38 5.03
N TYR A 66 8.95 -17.16 5.34
CA TYR A 66 9.94 -18.24 5.39
C TYR A 66 9.75 -19.19 6.58
N ARG A 67 9.34 -18.71 7.76
CA ARG A 67 9.01 -19.58 8.91
C ARG A 67 7.84 -20.50 8.59
N ASP A 68 6.82 -19.95 7.96
CA ASP A 68 5.65 -20.68 7.47
C ASP A 68 6.05 -21.76 6.47
N ALA A 69 6.97 -21.44 5.56
CA ALA A 69 7.50 -22.40 4.61
C ALA A 69 8.28 -23.54 5.31
N GLU A 70 8.99 -23.26 6.41
CA GLU A 70 9.65 -24.30 7.21
C GLU A 70 8.67 -25.18 7.98
N ALA A 71 7.49 -24.66 8.31
CA ALA A 71 6.40 -25.42 8.92
C ALA A 71 5.62 -26.28 7.91
N GLY A 72 6.08 -26.38 6.66
CA GLY A 72 5.51 -27.22 5.61
C GLY A 72 4.52 -26.51 4.68
N ARG A 73 4.34 -25.19 4.80
CA ARG A 73 3.62 -24.39 3.78
C ARG A 73 4.54 -24.11 2.59
N SER A 74 3.98 -23.65 1.47
CA SER A 74 4.76 -23.00 0.43
C SER A 74 4.96 -21.52 0.74
N LEU A 75 6.01 -20.89 0.20
CA LEU A 75 6.13 -19.43 0.22
C LEU A 75 4.90 -18.80 -0.45
N SER A 76 4.47 -17.67 0.09
CA SER A 76 3.37 -16.90 -0.47
C SER A 76 3.72 -16.38 -1.86
N LYS A 77 2.75 -16.47 -2.79
CA LYS A 77 2.85 -15.84 -4.12
C LYS A 77 3.02 -14.32 -4.05
N ALA A 78 2.64 -13.70 -2.93
CA ALA A 78 2.92 -12.29 -2.68
C ALA A 78 4.42 -11.96 -2.61
N ALA A 79 5.29 -12.96 -2.36
CA ALA A 79 6.74 -12.78 -2.40
C ALA A 79 7.29 -12.60 -3.82
N ASP A 80 6.57 -13.05 -4.85
CA ASP A 80 6.95 -12.91 -6.26
C ASP A 80 6.71 -11.47 -6.79
N LEU A 81 5.95 -10.66 -6.05
CA LEU A 81 5.64 -9.27 -6.40
C LEU A 81 6.63 -8.32 -5.72
N ASP A 82 7.78 -8.10 -6.35
CA ASP A 82 8.78 -7.17 -5.81
C ASP A 82 8.30 -5.71 -5.79
N HIS A 83 9.03 -4.86 -5.04
CA HIS A 83 8.66 -3.46 -4.86
C HIS A 83 8.81 -2.63 -6.14
N HIS A 84 9.64 -3.08 -7.10
CA HIS A 84 9.80 -2.42 -8.38
C HIS A 84 8.57 -2.63 -9.26
N TRP A 85 8.07 -3.88 -9.34
CA TRP A 85 6.84 -4.20 -10.03
C TRP A 85 5.64 -3.49 -9.40
N VAL A 86 5.53 -3.47 -8.07
CA VAL A 86 4.47 -2.73 -7.37
C VAL A 86 4.51 -1.25 -7.75
N ALA A 87 5.68 -0.61 -7.65
CA ALA A 87 5.81 0.82 -7.89
C ALA A 87 5.68 1.21 -9.38
N LYS A 88 6.24 0.43 -10.31
CA LYS A 88 6.36 0.84 -11.72
C LYS A 88 5.27 0.25 -12.63
N ALA A 89 4.75 -0.93 -12.32
CA ALA A 89 3.74 -1.58 -13.14
C ALA A 89 2.37 -1.55 -12.47
N TRP A 90 2.24 -2.12 -11.28
CA TRP A 90 0.93 -2.30 -10.65
C TRP A 90 0.23 -0.98 -10.31
N LEU A 91 0.94 0.02 -9.79
CA LEU A 91 0.35 1.34 -9.56
C LEU A 91 -0.14 2.00 -10.85
N SER A 92 0.56 1.80 -11.97
CA SER A 92 0.09 2.27 -13.28
C SER A 92 -1.17 1.52 -13.72
N ASP A 93 -1.19 0.19 -13.54
CA ASP A 93 -2.32 -0.67 -13.87
C ASP A 93 -3.61 -0.25 -13.14
N ILE A 94 -3.52 0.23 -11.90
CA ILE A 94 -4.69 0.71 -11.14
C ILE A 94 -4.98 2.21 -11.36
N GLY A 95 -4.19 2.89 -12.19
CA GLY A 95 -4.38 4.30 -12.54
C GLY A 95 -3.88 5.28 -11.48
N LEU A 96 -2.86 4.90 -10.71
CA LEU A 96 -2.25 5.71 -9.64
C LEU A 96 -0.70 5.83 -9.72
N PRO A 97 -0.09 6.05 -10.90
CA PRO A 97 1.36 6.12 -11.03
C PRO A 97 2.00 7.30 -10.28
N GLN A 98 1.23 8.33 -9.90
CA GLN A 98 1.74 9.45 -9.10
C GLN A 98 2.27 9.04 -7.72
N TYR A 99 1.88 7.88 -7.19
CA TYR A 99 2.38 7.36 -5.90
C TYR A 99 3.62 6.47 -6.03
N SER A 100 4.11 6.24 -7.25
CA SER A 100 5.22 5.31 -7.53
C SER A 100 6.45 5.60 -6.70
N GLN A 101 6.83 6.87 -6.57
CA GLN A 101 8.04 7.26 -5.84
C GLN A 101 7.94 6.90 -4.35
N ALA A 102 6.80 7.17 -3.71
CA ALA A 102 6.60 6.85 -2.30
C ALA A 102 6.64 5.33 -2.05
N PHE A 103 5.95 4.54 -2.88
CA PHE A 103 5.97 3.08 -2.77
C PHE A 103 7.37 2.49 -3.02
N GLN A 104 8.11 3.06 -3.99
CA GLN A 104 9.49 2.65 -4.28
C GLN A 104 10.43 2.98 -3.12
N SER A 105 10.43 4.21 -2.62
CA SER A 105 11.29 4.64 -1.51
C SER A 105 11.05 3.84 -0.22
N HIS A 106 9.81 3.39 0.01
CA HIS A 106 9.44 2.58 1.16
C HIS A 106 9.44 1.06 0.90
N LEU A 107 9.94 0.63 -0.26
CA LEU A 107 10.17 -0.77 -0.64
C LEU A 107 8.92 -1.66 -0.55
N VAL A 108 7.75 -1.10 -0.84
CA VAL A 108 6.44 -1.78 -0.72
C VAL A 108 6.33 -2.92 -1.74
N ASP A 109 6.42 -4.17 -1.27
CA ASP A 109 6.23 -5.39 -2.08
C ASP A 109 4.83 -6.02 -1.89
N GLY A 110 4.55 -7.13 -2.56
CA GLY A 110 3.25 -7.82 -2.47
C GLY A 110 2.88 -8.26 -1.05
N ARG A 111 3.86 -8.71 -0.25
CA ARG A 111 3.62 -9.06 1.16
C ARG A 111 3.19 -7.82 1.95
N MET A 112 3.86 -6.69 1.72
CA MET A 112 3.46 -5.42 2.32
C MET A 112 2.06 -5.00 1.87
N LEU A 113 1.75 -5.04 0.58
CA LEU A 113 0.41 -4.74 0.04
C LEU A 113 -0.68 -5.51 0.79
N ASN A 114 -0.49 -6.82 0.99
CA ASN A 114 -1.43 -7.68 1.72
C ASN A 114 -1.64 -7.30 3.21
N SER A 115 -0.81 -6.39 3.72
CA SER A 115 -0.86 -5.95 5.11
C SER A 115 -1.24 -4.47 5.27
N LEU A 116 -1.20 -3.67 4.20
CA LEU A 116 -1.44 -2.23 4.27
C LEU A 116 -2.87 -1.92 4.73
N MET A 117 -2.98 -0.96 5.65
CA MET A 117 -4.25 -0.38 6.06
C MET A 117 -4.40 1.03 5.50
N LYS A 118 -5.65 1.54 5.50
CA LYS A 118 -5.96 2.93 5.09
C LYS A 118 -5.09 3.98 5.77
N ARG A 119 -4.81 3.80 7.07
CA ARG A 119 -3.93 4.69 7.84
C ARG A 119 -2.50 4.68 7.32
N ASP A 120 -2.00 3.53 6.87
CA ASP A 120 -0.63 3.41 6.37
C ASP A 120 -0.47 4.17 5.04
N LEU A 121 -1.48 4.09 4.17
CA LEU A 121 -1.54 4.81 2.90
C LEU A 121 -1.44 6.34 3.10
N GLU A 122 -2.16 6.86 4.10
CA GLU A 122 -2.17 8.29 4.41
C GLU A 122 -0.90 8.75 5.13
N LYS A 123 -0.48 8.01 6.17
CA LYS A 123 0.62 8.41 7.04
C LYS A 123 2.00 8.26 6.41
N HIS A 124 2.21 7.20 5.61
CA HIS A 124 3.54 6.84 5.13
C HIS A 124 3.68 6.92 3.61
N LEU A 125 2.59 6.82 2.85
CA LEU A 125 2.65 6.71 1.38
C LEU A 125 2.06 7.93 0.67
N ASN A 126 1.73 8.99 1.42
CA ASN A 126 1.21 10.27 0.93
C ASN A 126 -0.07 10.14 0.09
N VAL A 127 -0.87 9.10 0.31
CA VAL A 127 -2.16 8.90 -0.34
C VAL A 127 -3.25 9.59 0.49
N SER A 128 -3.37 10.91 0.36
CA SER A 128 -4.34 11.71 1.13
C SER A 128 -5.77 11.65 0.57
N LYS A 129 -5.93 11.50 -0.75
CA LYS A 129 -7.25 11.43 -1.40
C LYS A 129 -7.98 10.15 -0.98
N LYS A 130 -9.14 10.30 -0.33
CA LYS A 130 -9.92 9.15 0.18
C LYS A 130 -10.33 8.16 -0.92
N PHE A 131 -10.65 8.64 -2.12
CA PHE A 131 -10.95 7.77 -3.25
C PHE A 131 -9.73 6.95 -3.69
N HIS A 132 -8.53 7.55 -3.73
CA HIS A 132 -7.31 6.82 -4.07
C HIS A 132 -6.98 5.75 -3.03
N GLN A 133 -7.21 6.04 -1.74
CA GLN A 133 -7.06 5.04 -0.68
C GLN A 133 -7.98 3.83 -0.94
N VAL A 134 -9.26 4.06 -1.26
CA VAL A 134 -10.20 2.98 -1.60
C VAL A 134 -9.78 2.22 -2.85
N SER A 135 -9.38 2.94 -3.91
CA SER A 135 -8.88 2.36 -5.16
C SER A 135 -7.70 1.39 -4.92
N ILE A 136 -6.67 1.80 -4.16
CA ILE A 136 -5.53 0.94 -3.83
C ILE A 136 -5.98 -0.32 -3.08
N LEU A 137 -6.87 -0.18 -2.09
CA LEU A 137 -7.35 -1.30 -1.30
C LEU A 137 -8.18 -2.28 -2.13
N LEU A 138 -8.97 -1.81 -3.11
CA LEU A 138 -9.70 -2.68 -4.04
C LEU A 138 -8.77 -3.34 -5.07
N GLY A 139 -7.69 -2.67 -5.46
CA GLY A 139 -6.62 -3.30 -6.25
C GLY A 139 -5.94 -4.44 -5.47
N ILE A 140 -5.73 -4.28 -4.16
CA ILE A 140 -5.20 -5.32 -3.27
C ILE A 140 -6.20 -6.46 -3.10
N GLU A 141 -7.50 -6.16 -2.95
CA GLU A 141 -8.56 -7.17 -2.94
C GLU A 141 -8.58 -8.01 -4.23
N LEU A 142 -8.40 -7.37 -5.39
CA LEU A 142 -8.23 -8.10 -6.65
C LEU A 142 -7.00 -9.04 -6.60
N LEU A 143 -5.86 -8.56 -6.09
CA LEU A 143 -4.68 -9.41 -5.90
C LEU A 143 -4.98 -10.60 -5.00
N TYR A 144 -5.73 -10.39 -3.91
CA TYR A 144 -6.17 -11.47 -3.02
C TYR A 144 -7.04 -12.50 -3.75
N GLN A 145 -8.00 -12.06 -4.58
CA GLN A 145 -8.87 -12.96 -5.37
C GLN A 145 -8.11 -13.81 -6.40
N VAL A 146 -6.93 -13.38 -6.85
CA VAL A 146 -6.03 -14.15 -7.73
C VAL A 146 -4.87 -14.80 -6.95
N ASN A 147 -5.00 -14.92 -5.62
CA ASN A 147 -3.99 -15.49 -4.74
C ASN A 147 -2.60 -14.85 -4.90
N PHE A 148 -2.55 -13.55 -5.18
CA PHE A 148 -1.34 -12.78 -5.49
C PHE A 148 -0.50 -13.35 -6.65
N SER A 149 -1.04 -14.24 -7.48
CA SER A 149 -0.34 -14.77 -8.64
C SER A 149 -0.31 -13.74 -9.76
N ARG A 150 0.90 -13.25 -10.06
CA ARG A 150 1.15 -12.34 -11.17
C ARG A 150 0.76 -12.97 -12.51
N GLU A 151 1.09 -14.23 -12.69
CA GLU A 151 0.83 -14.98 -13.92
C GLU A 151 -0.68 -15.12 -14.16
N ALA A 152 -1.43 -15.53 -13.14
CA ALA A 152 -2.89 -15.66 -13.24
C ALA A 152 -3.57 -14.32 -13.54
N LEU A 153 -3.10 -13.22 -12.91
CA LEU A 153 -3.61 -11.88 -13.19
C LEU A 153 -3.33 -11.46 -14.64
N GLN A 154 -2.11 -11.67 -15.13
CA GLN A 154 -1.71 -11.34 -16.49
C GLN A 154 -2.47 -12.17 -17.53
N GLU A 155 -2.67 -13.46 -17.27
CA GLU A 155 -3.45 -14.34 -18.15
C GLU A 155 -4.90 -13.88 -18.28
N ARG A 156 -5.56 -13.54 -17.16
CA ARG A 156 -6.92 -12.99 -17.18
C ARG A 156 -6.98 -11.66 -17.94
N ARG A 157 -6.01 -10.77 -17.73
CA ARG A 157 -5.92 -9.48 -18.44
C ARG A 157 -5.72 -9.64 -19.94
N ALA A 158 -4.89 -10.59 -20.38
CA ALA A 158 -4.67 -10.86 -21.80
C ALA A 158 -5.95 -11.33 -22.50
N ARG A 159 -6.78 -12.14 -21.83
CA ARG A 159 -8.05 -12.63 -22.38
C ARG A 159 -9.09 -11.52 -22.61
N CYS A 160 -9.02 -10.42 -21.85
CA CYS A 160 -9.96 -9.29 -21.98
C CYS A 160 -9.40 -8.09 -22.75
N GLU A 161 -8.25 -8.20 -23.40
CA GLU A 161 -7.62 -7.06 -24.10
C GLU A 161 -8.52 -6.48 -25.22
N THR A 162 -9.20 -7.35 -25.97
CA THR A 162 -10.08 -6.98 -27.08
C THR A 162 -11.56 -7.25 -26.83
N GLN A 163 -11.91 -7.87 -25.71
CA GLN A 163 -13.28 -8.29 -25.40
C GLN A 163 -13.75 -7.67 -24.08
N ASN A 164 -15.04 -7.34 -24.00
CA ASN A 164 -15.63 -6.77 -22.79
C ASN A 164 -16.01 -7.86 -21.77
N ILE A 165 -15.05 -8.68 -21.38
CA ILE A 165 -15.21 -9.78 -20.43
C ILE A 165 -14.34 -9.57 -19.20
N ASP A 166 -14.70 -10.23 -18.10
CA ASP A 166 -13.95 -10.22 -16.84
C ASP A 166 -13.54 -8.80 -16.37
N PRO A 167 -14.50 -7.87 -16.22
CA PRO A 167 -14.19 -6.47 -15.96
C PRO A 167 -13.40 -6.21 -14.68
N VAL A 168 -13.43 -7.13 -13.71
CA VAL A 168 -12.73 -6.95 -12.43
C VAL A 168 -11.21 -6.84 -12.61
N VAL A 169 -10.63 -7.50 -13.62
CA VAL A 169 -9.18 -7.48 -13.85
C VAL A 169 -8.70 -6.32 -14.72
N TRP A 170 -9.63 -5.50 -15.24
CA TRP A 170 -9.28 -4.43 -16.17
C TRP A 170 -8.35 -3.42 -15.51
N THR A 171 -7.25 -3.12 -16.20
CA THR A 171 -6.38 -2.01 -15.85
C THR A 171 -7.06 -0.67 -16.15
N ASN A 172 -6.57 0.42 -15.58
CA ASN A 172 -6.99 1.78 -15.94
C ASN A 172 -6.86 2.00 -17.46
N GLN A 173 -5.81 1.51 -18.09
CA GLN A 173 -5.65 1.55 -19.56
C GLN A 173 -6.75 0.79 -20.30
N ARG A 174 -7.16 -0.38 -19.81
CA ARG A 174 -8.25 -1.14 -20.42
C ARG A 174 -9.61 -0.43 -20.25
N VAL A 175 -9.83 0.24 -19.11
CA VAL A 175 -11.01 1.10 -18.88
C VAL A 175 -11.00 2.30 -19.82
N LEU A 176 -9.87 3.00 -19.96
CA LEU A 176 -9.69 4.10 -20.91
C LEU A 176 -10.02 3.66 -22.35
N LYS A 177 -9.54 2.48 -22.75
CA LYS A 177 -9.89 1.88 -24.05
C LYS A 177 -11.40 1.66 -24.19
N TRP A 178 -12.04 1.05 -23.19
CA TRP A 178 -13.49 0.84 -23.23
C TRP A 178 -14.27 2.15 -23.37
N VAL A 179 -13.92 3.19 -22.62
CA VAL A 179 -14.55 4.52 -22.71
C VAL A 179 -14.44 5.09 -24.13
N ARG A 180 -13.29 4.91 -24.79
CA ARG A 180 -13.12 5.33 -26.19
C ARG A 180 -13.95 4.49 -27.16
N ASP A 181 -14.04 3.19 -26.92
CA ASP A 181 -14.79 2.24 -27.76
C ASP A 181 -16.31 2.46 -27.67
N ILE A 182 -16.82 3.07 -26.59
CA ILE A 182 -18.24 3.47 -26.45
C ILE A 182 -18.52 4.93 -26.83
N ASP A 183 -17.70 5.51 -27.71
CA ASP A 183 -17.84 6.88 -28.24
C ASP A 183 -17.72 8.03 -27.21
N LEU A 184 -17.07 7.79 -26.06
CA LEU A 184 -16.79 8.83 -25.04
C LEU A 184 -15.32 9.25 -25.02
N LYS A 185 -14.63 9.17 -26.17
CA LYS A 185 -13.19 9.44 -26.28
C LYS A 185 -12.75 10.82 -25.79
N GLU A 186 -13.58 11.85 -25.93
CA GLU A 186 -13.28 13.21 -25.47
C GLU A 186 -13.21 13.35 -23.94
N TYR A 187 -13.73 12.36 -23.21
CA TYR A 187 -13.71 12.30 -21.75
C TYR A 187 -12.70 11.31 -21.19
N ALA A 188 -12.18 10.40 -22.01
CA ALA A 188 -11.41 9.25 -21.55
C ALA A 188 -10.20 9.69 -20.72
N ASP A 189 -9.41 10.64 -21.21
CA ASP A 189 -8.14 11.01 -20.58
C ASP A 189 -8.28 11.60 -19.17
N ASN A 190 -9.49 12.04 -18.78
CA ASN A 190 -9.82 12.45 -17.40
C ASN A 190 -9.68 11.30 -16.39
N LEU A 191 -9.67 10.04 -16.84
CA LEU A 191 -9.41 8.88 -15.98
C LEU A 191 -7.92 8.61 -15.73
N THR A 192 -7.02 9.34 -16.39
CA THR A 192 -5.58 9.26 -16.12
C THR A 192 -5.32 9.73 -14.69
N ASN A 193 -4.52 8.98 -13.92
CA ASN A 193 -4.20 9.28 -12.52
C ASN A 193 -5.42 9.32 -11.56
N SER A 194 -6.59 8.88 -12.01
CA SER A 194 -7.84 8.93 -11.24
C SER A 194 -7.98 7.82 -10.20
N GLY A 195 -7.28 6.69 -10.40
CA GLY A 195 -7.49 5.45 -9.65
C GLY A 195 -8.69 4.62 -10.11
N VAL A 196 -9.38 4.98 -11.19
CA VAL A 196 -10.47 4.17 -11.75
C VAL A 196 -9.88 2.98 -12.52
N HIS A 197 -10.22 1.77 -12.11
CA HIS A 197 -9.84 0.50 -12.74
C HIS A 197 -10.95 -0.55 -12.50
N GLY A 198 -10.79 -1.74 -13.07
CA GLY A 198 -11.78 -2.82 -13.06
C GLY A 198 -12.29 -3.20 -11.67
N ALA A 199 -11.39 -3.36 -10.70
CA ALA A 199 -11.78 -3.71 -9.33
C ALA A 199 -12.65 -2.62 -8.68
N VAL A 200 -12.40 -1.34 -8.95
CA VAL A 200 -13.30 -0.25 -8.52
C VAL A 200 -14.68 -0.37 -9.17
N LEU A 201 -14.72 -0.64 -10.47
CA LEU A 201 -15.98 -0.72 -11.23
C LEU A 201 -16.87 -1.90 -10.82
N VAL A 202 -16.27 -2.98 -10.30
CA VAL A 202 -16.99 -4.23 -9.99
C VAL A 202 -17.18 -4.44 -8.48
N LEU A 203 -16.19 -4.08 -7.66
CA LEU A 203 -16.16 -4.43 -6.24
C LEU A 203 -16.61 -3.28 -5.32
N GLU A 204 -16.72 -2.04 -5.80
CA GLU A 204 -17.21 -0.89 -5.02
C GLU A 204 -18.70 -0.64 -5.31
N PRO A 205 -19.64 -1.04 -4.42
CA PRO A 205 -21.07 -0.95 -4.70
C PRO A 205 -21.56 0.49 -4.89
N THR A 206 -20.84 1.46 -4.35
CA THR A 206 -21.19 2.88 -4.48
C THR A 206 -20.64 3.54 -5.75
N PHE A 207 -19.76 2.86 -6.50
CA PHE A 207 -19.20 3.36 -7.75
C PHE A 207 -20.13 3.01 -8.93
N ASN A 208 -21.19 3.79 -9.09
CA ASN A 208 -22.20 3.62 -10.14
C ASN A 208 -21.93 4.52 -11.37
N ALA A 209 -22.82 4.46 -12.37
CA ALA A 209 -22.72 5.27 -13.59
C ALA A 209 -22.62 6.78 -13.33
N GLU A 210 -23.28 7.29 -12.28
CA GLU A 210 -23.18 8.71 -11.89
C GLU A 210 -21.80 9.06 -11.32
N ALA A 211 -21.20 8.15 -10.53
CA ALA A 211 -19.83 8.29 -10.06
C ALA A 211 -18.83 8.24 -11.22
N MET A 212 -19.01 7.30 -12.15
CA MET A 212 -18.19 7.19 -13.36
C MET A 212 -18.29 8.43 -14.25
N ALA A 213 -19.50 8.94 -14.50
CA ALA A 213 -19.72 10.18 -15.25
C ALA A 213 -19.03 11.39 -14.60
N THR A 214 -19.02 11.42 -13.25
CA THR A 214 -18.29 12.45 -12.49
C THR A 214 -16.79 12.30 -12.65
N ALA A 215 -16.25 11.08 -12.59
CA ALA A 215 -14.83 10.79 -12.81
C ALA A 215 -14.38 11.16 -14.24
N LEU A 216 -15.24 10.94 -15.23
CA LEU A 216 -15.04 11.32 -16.62
C LEU A 216 -15.18 12.83 -16.87
N GLY A 217 -15.64 13.62 -15.88
CA GLY A 217 -15.88 15.05 -16.06
C GLY A 217 -17.07 15.38 -16.96
N ILE A 218 -18.00 14.45 -17.17
CA ILE A 218 -19.23 14.70 -17.95
C ILE A 218 -20.12 15.63 -17.12
N PRO A 219 -20.57 16.81 -17.59
CA PRO A 219 -21.44 17.68 -16.80
C PRO A 219 -22.80 17.05 -16.44
N SER A 220 -23.40 17.44 -15.32
CA SER A 220 -24.71 16.93 -14.89
C SER A 220 -25.85 17.19 -15.89
N GLY A 221 -25.76 18.29 -16.65
CA GLY A 221 -26.74 18.64 -17.69
C GLY A 221 -26.63 17.84 -19.00
N LYS A 222 -25.54 17.08 -19.23
CA LYS A 222 -25.39 16.24 -20.43
C LYS A 222 -26.10 14.89 -20.26
N HIS A 223 -27.42 14.94 -20.11
CA HIS A 223 -28.24 13.76 -19.78
C HIS A 223 -28.16 12.62 -20.80
N ILE A 224 -28.05 12.94 -22.11
CA ILE A 224 -27.93 11.93 -23.17
C ILE A 224 -26.65 11.11 -22.99
N LEU A 225 -25.51 11.78 -22.75
CA LEU A 225 -24.22 11.10 -22.54
C LEU A 225 -24.20 10.28 -21.25
N ARG A 226 -24.78 10.81 -20.17
CA ARG A 226 -24.88 10.08 -18.89
C ARG A 226 -25.76 8.84 -19.00
N ARG A 227 -26.86 8.93 -19.74
CA ARG A 227 -27.73 7.80 -20.04
C ARG A 227 -27.01 6.75 -20.89
N HIS A 228 -26.35 7.17 -21.97
CA HIS A 228 -25.52 6.31 -22.80
C HIS A 228 -24.47 5.56 -21.98
N LEU A 229 -23.69 6.28 -21.15
CA LEU A 229 -22.73 5.65 -20.24
C LEU A 229 -23.37 4.64 -19.30
N ALA A 230 -24.54 4.94 -18.73
CA ALA A 230 -25.24 4.04 -17.83
C ALA A 230 -25.70 2.75 -18.54
N GLU A 231 -26.23 2.88 -19.76
CA GLU A 231 -26.64 1.76 -20.60
C GLU A 231 -25.43 0.87 -20.94
N GLU A 232 -24.35 1.45 -21.45
CA GLU A 232 -23.10 0.74 -21.74
C GLU A 232 -22.51 0.06 -20.50
N MET A 233 -22.47 0.76 -19.37
CA MET A 233 -21.92 0.24 -18.12
C MET A 233 -22.74 -0.95 -17.61
N SER A 234 -24.06 -0.95 -17.80
CA SER A 234 -24.94 -2.06 -17.42
C SER A 234 -24.73 -3.34 -18.24
N THR A 235 -24.21 -3.22 -19.47
CA THR A 235 -23.91 -4.40 -20.31
C THR A 235 -22.64 -5.13 -19.87
N VAL A 236 -21.68 -4.41 -19.29
CA VAL A 236 -20.35 -4.93 -18.95
C VAL A 236 -20.23 -5.19 -17.45
N PHE A 237 -20.57 -4.20 -16.63
CA PHE A 237 -20.32 -4.20 -15.20
C PHE A 237 -21.59 -4.58 -14.46
N HIS A 238 -21.69 -5.86 -14.15
CA HIS A 238 -22.75 -6.36 -13.31
C HIS A 238 -22.38 -6.10 -11.86
N PRO A 239 -23.30 -5.58 -11.02
CA PRO A 239 -23.08 -5.50 -9.58
C PRO A 239 -22.68 -6.89 -9.09
N ALA A 240 -21.53 -7.02 -8.43
CA ALA A 240 -21.12 -8.29 -7.86
C ALA A 240 -22.28 -8.82 -7.00
N ASN A 241 -22.82 -9.99 -7.36
CA ASN A 241 -23.74 -10.71 -6.47
C ASN A 241 -23.03 -10.81 -5.13
N SER A 242 -23.63 -10.22 -4.11
CA SER A 242 -23.08 -10.12 -2.76
C SER A 242 -22.88 -11.51 -2.15
N THR A 243 -21.81 -12.20 -2.52
CA THR A 243 -21.24 -13.30 -1.73
C THR A 243 -20.70 -12.63 -0.47
N GLY A 244 -21.45 -12.79 0.61
CA GLY A 244 -21.37 -11.99 1.82
C GLY A 244 -20.04 -12.05 2.56
N ILE A 245 -19.07 -11.27 2.12
CA ILE A 245 -17.90 -10.93 2.93
C ILE A 245 -18.24 -9.66 3.70
N ARG A 246 -18.58 -9.85 4.98
CA ARG A 246 -18.98 -8.84 5.96
C ARG A 246 -17.98 -7.67 5.99
N GLU A 247 -18.49 -6.45 5.86
CA GLU A 247 -17.72 -5.19 5.94
C GLU A 247 -17.00 -5.02 7.30
N ALA A 248 -17.40 -5.74 8.35
CA ALA A 248 -16.89 -5.57 9.71
C ALA A 248 -15.50 -6.20 9.96
N GLU A 249 -14.97 -7.02 9.05
CA GLU A 249 -13.64 -7.65 9.19
C GLU A 249 -12.64 -7.14 8.13
N ARG A 250 -13.07 -6.30 7.17
CA ARG A 250 -12.25 -5.94 6.00
C ARG A 250 -11.06 -5.03 6.29
N PHE A 251 -11.06 -4.26 7.39
CA PHE A 251 -9.95 -3.34 7.74
C PHE A 251 -9.74 -3.19 9.25
N GLY A 252 -9.77 -4.30 10.00
CA GLY A 252 -9.54 -4.27 11.45
C GLY A 252 -9.02 -5.60 12.01
N THR A 253 -7.79 -5.55 12.53
CA THR A 253 -7.07 -6.57 13.34
C THR A 253 -6.56 -7.83 12.60
N PRO A 254 -5.24 -8.14 12.67
CA PRO A 254 -4.69 -9.36 12.07
C PRO A 254 -5.19 -10.64 12.78
N PRO A 255 -5.30 -11.77 12.07
CA PRO A 255 -5.63 -13.06 12.67
C PRO A 255 -4.38 -13.59 13.40
N GLY A 256 -4.36 -13.47 14.73
CA GLY A 256 -3.18 -13.83 15.50
C GLY A 256 -3.34 -13.68 17.00
N ARG A 257 -4.41 -14.24 17.57
CA ARG A 257 -4.46 -14.55 19.01
C ARG A 257 -5.50 -15.64 19.28
N ALA A 258 -5.09 -16.89 19.11
CA ALA A 258 -5.74 -17.98 19.80
C ALA A 258 -5.35 -17.87 21.28
N SER A 259 -6.24 -17.30 22.11
CA SER A 259 -6.09 -17.36 23.56
C SER A 259 -6.91 -18.54 24.07
N SER A 260 -6.20 -19.59 24.45
CA SER A 260 -6.70 -20.74 25.20
C SER A 260 -7.25 -20.29 26.56
N ALA A 261 -8.51 -20.62 26.87
CA ALA A 261 -8.96 -20.77 28.25
C ALA A 261 -10.26 -21.61 28.31
N THR A 262 -10.14 -22.78 28.91
CA THR A 262 -11.20 -23.68 29.37
C THR A 262 -11.99 -23.09 30.54
N ARG A 263 -13.34 -23.19 30.54
CA ARG A 263 -14.16 -23.96 31.53
C ARG A 263 -15.66 -23.63 31.43
N ALA A 264 -16.46 -24.66 31.69
CA ALA A 264 -17.92 -24.72 31.69
C ALA A 264 -18.61 -23.94 32.83
N GLY A 265 -19.85 -23.51 32.57
CA GLY A 265 -20.83 -23.06 33.57
C GLY A 265 -22.21 -22.81 32.94
N LYS A 266 -23.25 -23.46 33.48
CA LYS A 266 -24.67 -23.51 33.05
C LYS A 266 -25.47 -22.22 33.32
N GLU A 267 -26.54 -22.05 32.52
CA GLU A 267 -27.92 -21.50 32.75
C GLU A 267 -28.12 -20.40 33.82
N GLU A 268 -28.93 -19.33 33.69
CA GLU A 268 -30.22 -19.13 33.04
C GLU A 268 -30.63 -17.61 33.08
N ASN A 269 -31.57 -17.23 32.21
CA ASN A 269 -32.62 -16.21 32.40
C ASN A 269 -32.44 -14.70 32.01
N SER A 270 -33.35 -14.30 31.11
CA SER A 270 -33.98 -13.01 30.73
C SER A 270 -33.41 -11.62 31.08
N GLY A 271 -33.47 -10.73 30.08
CA GLY A 271 -33.40 -9.27 30.23
C GLY A 271 -33.16 -8.56 28.90
N GLY A 272 -34.23 -8.09 28.24
CA GLY A 272 -34.14 -7.39 26.96
C GLY A 272 -33.50 -6.01 27.08
N ILE A 273 -32.52 -5.71 26.21
CA ILE A 273 -32.10 -4.34 25.91
C ILE A 273 -31.83 -4.24 24.40
N LYS A 274 -32.69 -3.48 23.72
CA LYS A 274 -32.53 -3.10 22.31
C LYS A 274 -31.45 -2.02 22.22
N TYR A 275 -30.29 -2.34 21.66
CA TYR A 275 -29.37 -1.31 21.15
C TYR A 275 -29.47 -1.24 19.63
N LYS A 276 -29.99 -0.11 19.16
CA LYS A 276 -30.07 0.29 17.76
C LYS A 276 -28.66 0.28 17.14
N ALA A 277 -28.52 -0.38 16.00
CA ALA A 277 -27.37 -0.23 15.11
C ALA A 277 -27.28 1.23 14.64
N GLY A 278 -26.28 1.96 15.13
CA GLY A 278 -25.91 3.27 14.60
C GLY A 278 -25.25 3.10 13.24
N ARG A 279 -26.03 3.27 12.16
CA ARG A 279 -25.50 3.53 10.82
C ARG A 279 -24.72 4.85 10.86
N LEU A 280 -23.46 4.82 10.45
CA LEU A 280 -22.73 6.04 10.10
C LEU A 280 -23.09 6.45 8.66
N PRO A 281 -23.36 7.73 8.38
CA PRO A 281 -23.64 8.19 7.03
C PRO A 281 -22.32 8.35 6.27
N LEU A 282 -21.96 7.36 5.44
CA LEU A 282 -20.94 7.55 4.40
C LEU A 282 -21.51 8.46 3.31
N GLY A 283 -21.19 9.74 3.41
CA GLY A 283 -21.57 10.76 2.45
C GLY A 283 -20.78 10.65 1.13
N LYS A 284 -21.53 10.54 0.03
CA LYS A 284 -21.23 11.05 -1.33
C LYS A 284 -19.75 11.01 -1.77
N ILE A 285 -19.33 9.87 -2.29
CA ILE A 285 -18.07 9.68 -3.05
C ILE A 285 -18.00 10.59 -4.31
N GLY A 286 -19.14 11.13 -4.77
CA GLY A 286 -19.23 12.05 -5.91
C GLY A 286 -18.59 13.43 -5.75
N ARG A 287 -17.85 13.73 -4.67
CA ARG A 287 -17.08 14.99 -4.53
C ARG A 287 -15.56 14.83 -4.73
N GLY A 288 -15.05 13.62 -4.91
CA GLY A 288 -13.61 13.35 -4.99
C GLY A 288 -12.89 13.83 -6.25
N PHE A 289 -13.63 14.26 -7.28
CA PHE A 289 -13.10 14.60 -8.61
C PHE A 289 -13.02 16.10 -8.90
N SER A 290 -13.38 16.97 -7.95
CA SER A 290 -13.29 18.43 -8.15
C SER A 290 -11.88 18.93 -7.83
N SER A 291 -11.00 19.04 -8.83
CA SER A 291 -9.76 19.81 -8.74
C SER A 291 -9.97 21.16 -9.43
N LYS A 292 -9.84 22.25 -8.67
CA LYS A 292 -9.56 23.58 -9.23
C LYS A 292 -8.05 23.72 -9.17
N ASP A 293 -7.42 23.90 -10.32
CA ASP A 293 -5.98 24.11 -10.43
C ASP A 293 -5.55 25.37 -9.68
N SER A 294 -4.44 25.27 -8.97
CA SER A 294 -3.66 26.41 -8.49
C SER A 294 -2.20 26.06 -8.69
N ASP A 295 -1.54 26.93 -9.45
CA ASP A 295 -0.20 26.78 -10.01
C ASP A 295 0.86 26.33 -9.02
N PHE A 296 1.66 25.36 -9.46
CA PHE A 296 2.87 24.90 -8.79
C PHE A 296 4.00 25.91 -9.07
N HIS A 297 4.59 26.48 -8.03
CA HIS A 297 5.91 27.07 -8.09
C HIS A 297 6.89 26.04 -7.51
N ASP A 298 7.85 25.61 -8.32
CA ASP A 298 8.95 24.74 -7.90
C ASP A 298 9.80 25.45 -6.85
N ASP A 299 10.01 24.81 -5.70
CA ASP A 299 11.16 25.09 -4.85
C ASP A 299 11.67 23.78 -4.22
N TYR A 300 12.89 23.41 -4.59
CA TYR A 300 13.57 22.18 -4.22
C TYR A 300 14.31 22.41 -2.90
N GLY A 301 13.74 21.94 -1.79
CA GLY A 301 14.34 22.01 -0.46
C GLY A 301 14.92 20.67 -0.01
N SER A 302 16.24 20.62 0.14
CA SER A 302 17.06 19.49 0.59
C SER A 302 16.55 18.80 1.86
N LEU A 303 16.51 17.47 1.87
CA LEU A 303 16.21 16.65 3.06
C LEU A 303 17.29 16.87 4.12
N GLN A 304 16.91 17.30 5.33
CA GLN A 304 17.76 17.30 6.51
C GLN A 304 17.83 15.88 7.09
N ASN A 305 19.05 15.44 7.40
CA ASN A 305 19.30 14.20 8.12
C ASN A 305 18.78 14.35 9.56
N GLU A 306 17.94 13.42 10.01
CA GLU A 306 17.62 13.28 11.42
C GLU A 306 18.82 12.63 12.13
N ASP A 307 19.51 13.45 12.93
CA ASP A 307 20.66 13.05 13.74
C ASP A 307 20.15 12.40 15.04
N CYS A 308 20.57 11.17 15.31
CA CYS A 308 20.31 10.49 16.57
C CYS A 308 21.31 10.99 17.61
N GLY A 309 20.85 11.85 18.53
CA GLY A 309 21.66 12.33 19.65
C GLY A 309 21.62 11.38 20.85
N ASP A 310 22.80 10.88 21.24
CA ASP A 310 23.08 10.18 22.50
C ASP A 310 22.94 11.13 23.71
N ASP A 311 22.27 10.65 24.75
CA ASP A 311 22.30 11.20 26.11
C ASP A 311 23.56 10.68 26.84
N ASP A 312 24.37 11.57 27.42
CA ASP A 312 25.15 11.24 28.61
C ASP A 312 25.32 12.47 29.53
N PRO A 313 25.13 12.36 30.86
CA PRO A 313 25.14 13.49 31.78
C PRO A 313 26.48 13.61 32.51
N GLN A 314 27.00 14.83 32.71
CA GLN A 314 27.61 15.29 33.98
C GLN A 314 28.31 16.66 33.87
N GLY A 315 28.05 17.51 34.87
CA GLY A 315 29.09 18.26 35.57
C GLY A 315 29.66 19.53 34.92
N ARG A 316 29.03 20.68 35.21
CA ARG A 316 29.73 21.98 35.21
C ARG A 316 30.79 22.01 36.33
N PRO A 317 31.87 22.79 36.15
CA PRO A 317 31.96 24.01 36.96
C PRO A 317 32.42 25.27 36.20
N GLU A 318 31.78 26.36 36.62
CA GLU A 318 32.24 27.76 36.79
C GLU A 318 33.37 28.36 35.92
N GLN A 319 32.94 29.32 35.08
CA GLN A 319 33.44 30.71 34.94
C GLN A 319 34.88 31.04 35.36
N ARG A 320 35.66 31.57 34.40
CA ARG A 320 36.39 32.84 34.55
C ARG A 320 36.68 33.51 33.20
N ARG A 321 36.36 34.80 33.13
CA ARG A 321 36.72 35.77 32.08
C ARG A 321 38.22 36.10 32.12
N LEU A 322 38.79 36.50 30.99
CA LEU A 322 39.71 37.64 30.75
C LEU A 322 40.18 37.55 29.28
N GLU A 323 39.72 38.47 28.42
CA GLU A 323 40.49 39.63 27.93
C GLU A 323 41.63 39.31 26.95
N GLY A 324 41.52 39.88 25.75
CA GLY A 324 42.60 40.71 25.23
C GLY A 324 43.45 40.18 24.07
N TYR A 325 43.42 40.98 23.00
CA TYR A 325 44.55 41.35 22.12
C TYR A 325 44.88 40.52 20.86
N ASN A 326 44.70 41.23 19.73
CA ASN A 326 45.57 41.42 18.56
C ASN A 326 46.05 40.17 17.78
N SER A 327 45.57 40.05 16.53
CA SER A 327 46.23 40.53 15.30
C SER A 327 47.61 39.92 15.08
N LEU A 328 47.70 39.04 14.08
CA LEU A 328 48.85 38.88 13.19
C LEU A 328 48.41 38.10 11.94
N GLU A 329 48.30 38.81 10.83
CA GLU A 329 48.39 38.26 9.48
C GLU A 329 49.80 37.71 9.26
N VAL A 330 49.93 36.50 8.71
CA VAL A 330 51.06 36.12 7.85
C VAL A 330 50.58 35.16 6.76
N THR A 331 50.75 35.65 5.53
CA THR A 331 50.78 35.07 4.18
C THR A 331 51.09 33.58 3.96
N ASN A 332 50.34 33.00 3.00
CA ASN A 332 50.71 32.11 1.88
C ASN A 332 51.95 31.21 1.99
N VAL A 333 51.74 29.89 1.87
CA VAL A 333 52.15 29.06 0.70
C VAL A 333 51.09 27.98 0.50
#